data_AF-A0A2J4XZ89-F1
#
_entry.id   AF-A0A2J4XZ89-F1
#
_cell.length_a   1.000
_cell.length_b   1.000
_cell.length_c   1.000
_cell.angle_alpha   90.00
_cell.angle_beta   90.00
_cell.angle_gamma   90.00
#
_symmetry.space_group_name_H-M   'P 1'
#
loop_
_entity.id
_entity.type
_entity.pdbx_description
1 polymer ?
#
loop_
_entity_poly.entity_id
_entity_poly.type
_entity_poly.pdbx_seq_one_letter_code
_entity_poly.pdbx_strand_id
1 'polypeptide(L)'
;LKEHDRYQRWGNALAGWRAAFQQQARDTQQQAALQQRLAETSRRLGELPPDGLALDAEQVSAGLAQHAAARALRQQLAALHGQLQPLSQRLSQLHAAGQASKQEQERLETTLAQRRQAYKEKNQQFSDVKALCEMEARIAGLEAERARLQPGSPCPLCGSAQHPAVAEYQALVPGVNQARRDALEREVKQLAEAGALVRGELDALLKQQQKEATEKASLLQQEQALTSRWQATIAGLNIDLTPKDDIPGWLNAQQEHEQRLYQHQQRLAWQAQQQECQQQLQQ
;
A
#
# COMPACT_ATOMS: atom_id res chain seq x y z
N LEU A 1 56.12 74.59 -59.76
CA LEU A 1 55.17 74.68 -58.62
C LEU A 1 53.73 74.36 -59.01
N LYS A 2 53.15 74.95 -60.08
CA LYS A 2 51.75 74.69 -60.49
C LYS A 2 51.41 73.24 -60.91
N GLU A 3 52.37 72.47 -61.43
CA GLU A 3 52.12 71.07 -61.82
C GLU A 3 52.11 70.11 -60.62
N HIS A 4 52.91 70.38 -59.59
CA HIS A 4 53.01 69.54 -58.39
C HIS A 4 51.70 69.56 -57.58
N ASP A 5 51.04 70.73 -57.50
CA ASP A 5 49.69 70.86 -56.92
C ASP A 5 48.62 70.06 -57.69
N ARG A 6 48.77 69.93 -59.01
CA ARG A 6 47.82 69.19 -59.86
C ARG A 6 47.96 67.68 -59.64
N TYR A 7 49.18 67.17 -59.50
CA TYR A 7 49.45 65.78 -59.15
C TYR A 7 49.01 65.44 -57.72
N GLN A 8 49.18 66.34 -56.74
CA GLN A 8 48.65 66.14 -55.38
C GLN A 8 47.12 66.11 -55.34
N ARG A 9 46.42 66.97 -56.09
CA ARG A 9 44.95 66.95 -56.21
C ARG A 9 44.44 65.64 -56.83
N TRP A 10 45.15 65.11 -57.83
CA TRP A 10 44.83 63.80 -58.42
C TRP A 10 45.10 62.64 -57.47
N GLY A 11 46.20 62.69 -56.69
CA GLY A 11 46.50 61.72 -55.65
C GLY A 11 45.44 61.69 -54.54
N ASN A 12 44.99 62.86 -54.08
CA ASN A 12 43.92 62.96 -53.07
C ASN A 12 42.57 62.49 -53.62
N ALA A 13 42.25 62.77 -54.88
CA ALA A 13 41.05 62.25 -55.52
C ALA A 13 41.10 60.72 -55.65
N LEU A 14 42.20 60.13 -56.13
CA LEU A 14 42.38 58.68 -56.23
C LEU A 14 42.34 57.98 -54.86
N ALA A 15 42.89 58.61 -53.82
CA ALA A 15 42.79 58.13 -52.44
C ALA A 15 41.33 58.17 -51.94
N GLY A 16 40.60 59.25 -52.25
CA GLY A 16 39.16 59.38 -51.97
C GLY A 16 38.31 58.33 -52.69
N TRP A 17 38.57 58.06 -53.97
CA TRP A 17 37.92 57.00 -54.74
C TRP A 17 38.24 55.60 -54.19
N ARG A 18 39.50 55.32 -53.81
CA ARG A 18 39.86 54.05 -53.16
C ARG A 18 39.14 53.87 -51.83
N ALA A 19 39.08 54.92 -51.01
CA ALA A 19 38.34 54.90 -49.75
C ALA A 19 36.84 54.67 -50.00
N ALA A 20 36.25 55.31 -51.00
CA ALA A 20 34.84 55.12 -51.38
C ALA A 20 34.55 53.69 -51.88
N PHE A 21 35.41 53.10 -52.72
CA PHE A 21 35.26 51.71 -53.16
C PHE A 21 35.47 50.70 -52.02
N GLN A 22 36.41 50.96 -51.12
CA GLN A 22 36.60 50.13 -49.92
C GLN A 22 35.40 50.23 -48.97
N GLN A 23 34.82 51.41 -48.82
CA GLN A 23 33.60 51.62 -48.05
C GLN A 23 32.43 50.87 -48.69
N GLN A 24 32.22 51.05 -50.00
CA GLN A 24 31.17 50.35 -50.74
C GLN A 24 31.32 48.82 -50.63
N ALA A 25 32.54 48.28 -50.76
CA ALA A 25 32.78 46.84 -50.61
C ALA A 25 32.43 46.32 -49.21
N ARG A 26 32.76 47.09 -48.16
CA ARG A 26 32.38 46.76 -46.76
C ARG A 26 30.86 46.81 -46.57
N ASP A 27 30.19 47.84 -47.07
CA ASP A 27 28.74 48.00 -46.94
C ASP A 27 28.00 46.86 -47.66
N THR A 28 28.49 46.46 -48.84
CA THR A 28 27.93 45.34 -49.60
C THR A 28 28.12 44.01 -48.86
N GLN A 29 29.29 43.80 -48.23
CA GLN A 29 29.55 42.62 -47.41
C GLN A 29 28.67 42.60 -46.15
N GLN A 30 28.47 43.74 -45.50
CA GLN A 30 27.57 43.88 -44.35
C GLN A 30 26.12 43.58 -44.73
N GLN A 31 25.62 44.14 -45.85
CA GLN A 31 24.29 43.82 -46.36
C GLN A 31 24.12 42.34 -46.69
N ALA A 32 25.11 41.71 -47.35
CA ALA A 32 25.05 40.28 -47.65
C ALA A 32 25.01 39.43 -46.37
N ALA A 33 25.79 39.80 -45.34
CA ALA A 33 25.77 39.11 -44.05
C ALA A 33 24.41 39.27 -43.33
N LEU A 34 23.80 40.47 -43.36
CA LEU A 34 22.47 40.71 -42.78
C LEU A 34 21.37 39.95 -43.53
N GLN A 35 21.43 39.87 -44.85
CA GLN A 35 20.50 39.08 -45.66
C GLN A 35 20.61 37.59 -45.36
N GLN A 36 21.84 37.06 -45.20
CA GLN A 36 22.05 35.67 -44.79
C GLN A 36 21.46 35.40 -43.40
N ARG A 37 21.69 36.31 -42.43
CA ARG A 37 21.11 36.20 -41.08
C ARG A 37 19.58 36.23 -41.12
N LEU A 38 18.96 37.10 -41.93
CA LEU A 38 17.51 37.13 -42.10
C LEU A 38 16.94 35.85 -42.71
N ALA A 39 17.62 35.29 -43.71
CA ALA A 39 17.22 34.02 -44.32
C ALA A 39 17.29 32.88 -43.29
N GLU A 40 18.35 32.86 -42.46
CA GLU A 40 18.50 31.88 -41.39
C GLU A 40 17.42 32.03 -40.31
N THR A 41 17.17 33.24 -39.78
CA THR A 41 16.11 33.46 -38.78
C THR A 41 14.73 33.12 -39.30
N SER A 42 14.44 33.46 -40.58
CA SER A 42 13.16 33.14 -41.20
C SER A 42 12.97 31.62 -41.35
N ARG A 43 14.04 30.90 -41.72
CA ARG A 43 14.03 29.43 -41.75
C ARG A 43 13.78 28.84 -40.36
N ARG A 44 14.48 29.32 -39.33
CA ARG A 44 14.29 28.88 -37.92
C ARG A 44 12.87 29.12 -37.42
N LEU A 45 12.25 30.24 -37.80
CA LEU A 45 10.86 30.54 -37.46
C LEU A 45 9.85 29.62 -38.15
N GLY A 46 10.16 29.18 -39.37
CA GLY A 46 9.35 28.21 -40.12
C GLY A 46 9.50 26.77 -39.63
N GLU A 47 10.63 26.43 -39.01
CA GLU A 47 10.86 25.12 -38.36
C GLU A 47 10.10 24.98 -37.03
N LEU A 48 9.70 26.09 -36.40
CA LEU A 48 8.96 26.10 -35.13
C LEU A 48 7.45 25.85 -35.35
N PRO A 49 6.76 25.12 -34.45
CA PRO A 49 5.32 24.86 -34.53
C PRO A 49 4.50 26.16 -34.61
N PRO A 50 3.36 26.19 -35.34
CA PRO A 50 2.57 27.41 -35.56
C PRO A 50 2.18 28.08 -34.24
N ASP A 51 2.12 29.41 -34.29
CA ASP A 51 1.87 30.24 -33.11
C ASP A 51 0.47 29.94 -32.54
N GLY A 52 0.45 29.54 -31.27
CA GLY A 52 -0.78 29.16 -30.55
C GLY A 52 -1.01 29.97 -29.28
N LEU A 53 -0.12 30.91 -28.96
CA LEU A 53 -0.16 31.67 -27.71
C LEU A 53 -0.07 33.17 -28.02
N ALA A 54 -1.10 33.93 -27.64
CA ALA A 54 -1.09 35.39 -27.72
C ALA A 54 -0.45 36.00 -26.47
N LEU A 55 0.83 35.66 -26.22
CA LEU A 55 1.60 36.12 -25.05
C LEU A 55 2.82 36.93 -25.50
N ASP A 56 3.14 37.99 -24.76
CA ASP A 56 4.38 38.75 -24.95
C ASP A 56 5.58 38.09 -24.24
N ALA A 57 6.78 38.66 -24.46
CA ALA A 57 8.02 38.10 -23.91
C ALA A 57 8.07 38.13 -22.37
N GLU A 58 7.48 39.16 -21.75
CA GLU A 58 7.47 39.31 -20.30
C GLU A 58 6.50 38.30 -19.67
N GLN A 59 5.31 38.14 -20.25
CA GLN A 59 4.31 37.15 -19.87
C GLN A 59 4.83 35.72 -20.00
N VAL A 60 5.55 35.39 -21.07
CA VAL A 60 6.17 34.06 -21.22
C VAL A 60 7.29 33.83 -20.23
N SER A 61 8.14 34.83 -19.97
CA SER A 61 9.18 34.72 -18.94
C SER A 61 8.57 34.52 -17.55
N ALA A 62 7.51 35.27 -17.22
CA ALA A 62 6.77 35.13 -15.96
C ALA A 62 6.12 33.74 -15.84
N GLY A 63 5.50 33.23 -16.90
CA GLY A 63 4.92 31.88 -16.92
C GLY A 63 5.96 30.79 -16.70
N LEU A 64 7.12 30.86 -17.39
CA LEU A 64 8.22 29.92 -17.18
C LEU A 64 8.79 29.98 -15.76
N ALA A 65 8.89 31.19 -15.17
CA ALA A 65 9.31 31.35 -13.78
C ALA A 65 8.32 30.72 -12.79
N GLN A 66 7.01 30.87 -13.03
CA GLN A 66 5.96 30.20 -12.24
C GLN A 66 6.07 28.67 -12.35
N HIS A 67 6.26 28.13 -13.56
CA HIS A 67 6.47 26.70 -13.74
C HIS A 67 7.72 26.18 -13.03
N ALA A 68 8.82 26.94 -13.07
CA ALA A 68 10.05 26.61 -12.38
C ALA A 68 9.85 26.60 -10.85
N ALA A 69 9.17 27.61 -10.30
CA ALA A 69 8.84 27.68 -8.88
C ALA A 69 7.93 26.53 -8.42
N ALA A 70 6.94 26.15 -9.24
CA ALA A 70 6.01 25.06 -8.94
C ALA A 70 6.60 23.66 -9.17
N ARG A 71 7.78 23.52 -9.79
CA ARG A 71 8.34 22.22 -10.21
C ARG A 71 8.56 21.27 -9.04
N ALA A 72 9.12 21.75 -7.93
CA ALA A 72 9.37 20.91 -6.75
C ALA A 72 8.05 20.38 -6.15
N LEU A 73 7.02 21.22 -6.08
CA LEU A 73 5.70 20.83 -5.60
C LEU A 73 5.02 19.83 -6.55
N ARG A 74 5.14 20.01 -7.87
CA ARG A 74 4.64 19.03 -8.87
C ARG A 74 5.31 17.66 -8.72
N GLN A 75 6.62 17.62 -8.49
CA GLN A 75 7.34 16.37 -8.22
C GLN A 75 6.91 15.73 -6.90
N GLN A 76 6.72 16.53 -5.86
CA GLN A 76 6.19 16.05 -4.58
C GLN A 76 4.78 15.47 -4.74
N LEU A 77 3.91 16.12 -5.53
CA LEU A 77 2.57 15.62 -5.82
C LEU A 77 2.61 14.25 -6.51
N ALA A 78 3.48 14.09 -7.52
CA ALA A 78 3.69 12.82 -8.21
C ALA A 78 4.13 11.71 -7.24
N ALA A 79 5.10 12.00 -6.38
CA ALA A 79 5.60 11.05 -5.39
C ALA A 79 4.53 10.67 -4.36
N LEU A 80 3.75 11.64 -3.87
CA LEU A 80 2.66 11.38 -2.92
C LEU A 80 1.55 10.53 -3.55
N HIS A 81 1.16 10.81 -4.80
CA HIS A 81 0.17 10.02 -5.52
C HIS A 81 0.64 8.55 -5.65
N GLY A 82 1.90 8.33 -6.02
CA GLY A 82 2.50 7.01 -6.11
C GLY A 82 2.58 6.25 -4.78
N GLN A 83 2.59 6.95 -3.64
CA GLN A 83 2.61 6.36 -2.30
C GLN A 83 1.20 6.07 -1.75
N LEU A 84 0.24 6.96 -2.00
CA LEU A 84 -1.14 6.83 -1.50
C LEU A 84 -1.90 5.68 -2.15
N GLN A 85 -1.68 5.42 -3.45
CA GLN A 85 -2.36 4.34 -4.18
C GLN A 85 -2.10 2.94 -3.58
N PRO A 86 -0.84 2.48 -3.42
CA PRO A 86 -0.57 1.17 -2.81
C PRO A 86 -0.97 1.10 -1.34
N LEU A 87 -0.88 2.22 -0.60
CA LEU A 87 -1.30 2.27 0.80
C LEU A 87 -2.81 2.05 0.93
N SER A 88 -3.61 2.74 0.14
CA SER A 88 -5.07 2.57 0.14
C SER A 88 -5.48 1.14 -0.24
N GLN A 89 -4.77 0.53 -1.19
CA GLN A 89 -4.97 -0.87 -1.56
C GLN A 89 -4.60 -1.83 -0.43
N ARG A 90 -3.50 -1.57 0.31
CA ARG A 90 -3.13 -2.39 1.47
C ARG A 90 -4.16 -2.28 2.59
N LEU A 91 -4.66 -1.08 2.87
CA LEU A 91 -5.72 -0.87 3.87
C LEU A 91 -7.02 -1.60 3.51
N SER A 92 -7.42 -1.61 2.24
CA SER A 92 -8.62 -2.33 1.80
C SER A 92 -8.44 -3.85 1.91
N GLN A 93 -7.26 -4.38 1.58
CA GLN A 93 -6.92 -5.79 1.78
C GLN A 93 -6.95 -6.20 3.25
N LEU A 94 -6.34 -5.39 4.14
CA LEU A 94 -6.39 -5.63 5.59
C LEU A 94 -7.82 -5.55 6.15
N HIS A 95 -8.66 -4.68 5.60
CA HIS A 95 -10.07 -4.62 5.98
C HIS A 95 -10.81 -5.91 5.62
N ALA A 96 -10.64 -6.41 4.39
CA ALA A 96 -11.25 -7.66 3.95
C ALA A 96 -10.72 -8.87 4.75
N ALA A 97 -9.40 -8.95 4.97
CA ALA A 97 -8.79 -9.98 5.80
C ALA A 97 -9.32 -9.96 7.24
N GLY A 98 -9.48 -8.77 7.83
CA GLY A 98 -10.05 -8.61 9.16
C GLY A 98 -11.52 -9.05 9.25
N GLN A 99 -12.31 -8.87 8.19
CA GLN A 99 -13.68 -9.40 8.16
C GLN A 99 -13.70 -10.93 8.12
N ALA A 100 -12.86 -11.53 7.27
CA ALA A 100 -12.72 -12.99 7.19
C ALA A 100 -12.23 -13.60 8.50
N SER A 101 -11.25 -12.96 9.16
CA SER A 101 -10.71 -13.40 10.44
C SER A 101 -11.77 -13.37 11.56
N LYS A 102 -12.64 -12.35 11.57
CA LYS A 102 -13.76 -12.28 12.54
C LYS A 102 -14.76 -13.42 12.34
N GLN A 103 -15.13 -13.72 11.09
CA GLN A 103 -16.03 -14.85 10.80
C GLN A 103 -15.43 -16.18 11.24
N GLU A 104 -14.13 -16.39 10.99
CA GLU A 104 -13.45 -17.61 11.44
C GLU A 104 -13.36 -17.67 12.97
N GLN A 105 -13.15 -16.53 13.65
CA GLN A 105 -13.19 -16.46 15.12
C GLN A 105 -14.55 -16.92 15.67
N GLU A 106 -15.65 -16.37 15.16
CA GLU A 106 -17.01 -16.75 15.58
C GLU A 106 -17.28 -18.25 15.36
N ARG A 107 -16.77 -18.80 14.24
CA ARG A 107 -16.87 -20.23 13.93
C ARG A 107 -16.08 -21.10 14.92
N LEU A 108 -14.84 -20.73 15.22
CA LEU A 108 -14.00 -21.46 16.18
C LEU A 108 -14.56 -21.36 17.60
N GLU A 109 -15.06 -20.20 18.01
CA GLU A 109 -15.73 -20.01 19.30
C GLU A 109 -16.97 -20.89 19.44
N THR A 110 -17.80 -20.94 18.39
CA THR A 110 -18.98 -21.82 18.33
C THR A 110 -18.57 -23.30 18.43
N THR A 111 -17.54 -23.70 17.67
CA THR A 111 -17.01 -25.07 17.70
C THR A 111 -16.47 -25.44 19.07
N LEU A 112 -15.75 -24.51 19.72
CA LEU A 112 -15.21 -24.70 21.06
C LEU A 112 -16.32 -24.84 22.10
N ALA A 113 -17.38 -24.03 22.01
CA ALA A 113 -18.54 -24.11 22.89
C ALA A 113 -19.25 -25.47 22.76
N GLN A 114 -19.47 -25.94 21.53
CA GLN A 114 -20.05 -27.26 21.26
C GLN A 114 -19.19 -28.39 21.84
N ARG A 115 -17.87 -28.33 21.68
CA ARG A 115 -16.93 -29.33 22.23
C ARG A 115 -16.92 -29.32 23.75
N ARG A 116 -16.97 -28.15 24.39
CA ARG A 116 -17.07 -28.03 25.85
C ARG A 116 -18.37 -28.65 26.39
N GLN A 117 -19.48 -28.45 25.67
CA GLN A 117 -20.75 -29.05 26.05
C GLN A 117 -20.71 -30.58 25.91
N ALA A 118 -20.23 -31.10 24.78
CA ALA A 118 -20.08 -32.54 24.57
C ALA A 118 -19.13 -33.19 25.61
N TYR A 119 -18.02 -32.52 25.93
CA TYR A 119 -17.10 -32.95 26.98
C TYR A 119 -17.81 -33.03 28.33
N LYS A 120 -18.58 -32.00 28.72
CA LYS A 120 -19.30 -31.97 29.99
C LYS A 120 -20.28 -33.15 30.11
N GLU A 121 -21.06 -33.40 29.07
CA GLU A 121 -22.04 -34.50 29.03
C GLU A 121 -21.35 -35.86 29.13
N LYS A 122 -20.30 -36.10 28.33
CA LYS A 122 -19.56 -37.37 28.33
C LYS A 122 -18.78 -37.60 29.61
N ASN A 123 -18.20 -36.53 30.18
CA ASN A 123 -17.48 -36.61 31.45
C ASN A 123 -18.42 -36.90 32.63
N GLN A 124 -19.66 -36.39 32.58
CA GLN A 124 -20.69 -36.78 33.55
C GLN A 124 -21.03 -38.26 33.43
N GLN A 125 -21.33 -38.74 32.21
CA GLN A 125 -21.60 -40.17 31.96
C GLN A 125 -20.45 -41.06 32.41
N PHE A 126 -19.21 -40.67 32.14
CA PHE A 126 -18.01 -41.36 32.60
C PHE A 126 -17.97 -41.46 34.13
N SER A 127 -18.23 -40.33 34.83
CA SER A 127 -18.23 -40.28 36.29
C SER A 127 -19.31 -41.17 36.89
N ASP A 128 -20.51 -41.16 36.33
CA ASP A 128 -21.63 -41.99 36.77
C ASP A 128 -21.34 -43.49 36.60
N VAL A 129 -20.85 -43.89 35.43
CA VAL A 129 -20.49 -45.30 35.14
C VAL A 129 -19.29 -45.74 35.97
N LYS A 130 -18.34 -44.85 36.25
CA LYS A 130 -17.21 -45.13 37.14
C LYS A 130 -17.69 -45.43 38.56
N ALA A 131 -18.59 -44.61 39.11
CA ALA A 131 -19.18 -44.84 40.43
C ALA A 131 -19.95 -46.18 40.47
N LEU A 132 -20.67 -46.51 39.38
CA LEU A 132 -21.36 -47.80 39.26
C LEU A 132 -20.36 -48.97 39.28
N CYS A 133 -19.25 -48.89 38.53
CA CYS A 133 -18.21 -49.93 38.54
C CYS A 133 -17.58 -50.11 39.93
N GLU A 134 -17.39 -49.02 40.68
CA GLU A 134 -16.86 -49.06 42.05
C GLU A 134 -17.84 -49.76 43.01
N MET A 135 -19.14 -49.50 42.85
CA MET A 135 -20.19 -50.22 43.60
C MET A 135 -20.22 -51.71 43.25
N GLU A 136 -20.15 -52.06 41.96
CA GLU A 136 -20.10 -53.46 41.50
C GLU A 136 -18.88 -54.20 42.07
N ALA A 137 -17.70 -53.56 42.04
CA ALA A 137 -16.49 -54.14 42.61
C ALA A 137 -16.62 -54.38 44.12
N ARG A 138 -17.26 -53.45 44.85
CA ARG A 138 -17.55 -53.61 46.27
C ARG A 138 -18.53 -54.76 46.52
N ILE A 139 -19.59 -54.89 45.72
CA ILE A 139 -20.55 -55.99 45.84
C ILE A 139 -19.87 -57.32 45.57
N ALA A 140 -19.10 -57.43 44.49
CA ALA A 140 -18.32 -58.64 44.18
C ALA A 140 -17.34 -59.02 45.30
N GLY A 141 -16.69 -58.04 45.94
CA GLY A 141 -15.84 -58.28 47.11
C GLY A 141 -16.61 -58.83 48.31
N LEU A 142 -17.79 -58.28 48.62
CA LEU A 142 -18.66 -58.77 49.69
C LEU A 142 -19.22 -60.16 49.38
N GLU A 143 -19.52 -60.46 48.12
CA GLU A 143 -19.93 -61.80 47.66
C GLU A 143 -18.80 -62.82 47.84
N ALA A 144 -17.56 -62.46 47.53
CA ALA A 144 -16.40 -63.31 47.78
C ALA A 144 -16.21 -63.62 49.27
N GLU A 145 -16.41 -62.63 50.16
CA GLU A 145 -16.38 -62.88 51.61
C GLU A 145 -17.56 -63.75 52.08
N ARG A 146 -18.77 -63.56 51.51
CA ARG A 146 -19.93 -64.42 51.79
C ARG A 146 -19.67 -65.88 51.39
N ALA A 147 -19.02 -66.11 50.26
CA ALA A 147 -18.67 -67.45 49.79
C ALA A 147 -17.69 -68.19 50.73
N ARG A 148 -16.96 -67.46 51.58
CA ARG A 148 -16.04 -68.03 52.58
C ARG A 148 -16.72 -68.40 53.90
N LEU A 149 -17.97 -68.00 54.12
CA LEU A 149 -18.71 -68.31 55.35
C LEU A 149 -19.00 -69.81 55.45
N GLN A 150 -18.69 -70.42 56.60
CA GLN A 150 -18.97 -71.82 56.88
C GLN A 150 -20.04 -71.95 57.98
N PRO A 151 -21.01 -72.88 57.86
CA PRO A 151 -22.03 -73.12 58.88
C PRO A 151 -21.42 -73.38 60.26
N GLY A 152 -21.88 -72.68 61.29
CA GLY A 152 -21.43 -72.86 62.69
C GLY A 152 -20.15 -72.12 63.07
N SER A 153 -19.43 -71.51 62.13
CA SER A 153 -18.27 -70.65 62.42
C SER A 153 -18.67 -69.17 62.53
N PRO A 154 -18.14 -68.40 63.49
CA PRO A 154 -18.46 -66.98 63.63
C PRO A 154 -17.90 -66.18 62.45
N CYS A 155 -18.76 -65.40 61.79
CA CYS A 155 -18.36 -64.52 60.69
C CYS A 155 -17.38 -63.43 61.17
N PRO A 156 -16.27 -63.17 60.45
CA PRO A 156 -15.29 -62.16 60.84
C PRO A 156 -15.80 -60.71 60.73
N LEU A 157 -16.89 -60.48 59.99
CA LEU A 157 -17.46 -59.14 59.80
C LEU A 157 -18.57 -58.80 60.81
N CYS A 158 -19.33 -59.78 61.31
CA CYS A 158 -20.48 -59.54 62.18
C CYS A 158 -20.58 -60.44 63.43
N GLY A 159 -19.72 -61.46 63.57
CA GLY A 159 -19.68 -62.37 64.71
C GLY A 159 -20.78 -63.44 64.76
N SER A 160 -21.78 -63.40 63.87
CA SER A 160 -22.86 -64.40 63.82
C SER A 160 -22.37 -65.75 63.26
N ALA A 161 -22.91 -66.86 63.76
CA ALA A 161 -22.68 -68.21 63.26
C ALA A 161 -23.75 -68.69 62.26
N GLN A 162 -24.77 -67.88 61.98
CA GLN A 162 -25.94 -68.24 61.15
C GLN A 162 -26.25 -67.15 60.11
N HIS A 163 -26.41 -67.55 58.85
CA HIS A 163 -26.71 -66.67 57.71
C HIS A 163 -27.69 -67.33 56.72
N PRO A 164 -28.99 -67.46 57.06
CA PRO A 164 -29.97 -68.20 56.25
C PRO A 164 -30.21 -67.58 54.86
N ALA A 165 -30.06 -66.26 54.71
CA ALA A 165 -30.31 -65.54 53.44
C ALA A 165 -29.15 -65.60 52.42
N VAL A 166 -28.03 -66.26 52.73
CA VAL A 166 -26.89 -66.39 51.80
C VAL A 166 -27.25 -67.26 50.59
N ALA A 167 -28.15 -68.23 50.77
CA ALA A 167 -28.59 -69.12 49.68
C ALA A 167 -29.45 -68.43 48.61
N GLU A 168 -30.01 -67.25 48.91
CA GLU A 168 -30.96 -66.54 48.03
C GLU A 168 -30.29 -65.46 47.17
N TYR A 169 -29.03 -65.10 47.46
CA TYR A 169 -28.34 -64.01 46.77
C TYR A 169 -27.67 -64.49 45.46
N GLN A 170 -28.08 -63.89 44.34
CA GLN A 170 -27.48 -64.12 43.03
C GLN A 170 -26.30 -63.17 42.79
N ALA A 171 -25.16 -63.70 42.32
CA ALA A 171 -23.96 -62.92 42.05
C ALA A 171 -24.12 -61.99 40.84
N LEU A 172 -23.74 -60.72 41.00
CA LEU A 172 -23.63 -59.79 39.87
C LEU A 172 -22.37 -60.10 39.06
N VAL A 173 -22.49 -60.19 37.73
CA VAL A 173 -21.33 -60.43 36.84
C VAL A 173 -20.67 -59.09 36.47
N PRO A 174 -19.47 -58.77 36.98
CA PRO A 174 -18.77 -57.54 36.63
C PRO A 174 -18.19 -57.67 35.20
N GLY A 175 -18.36 -56.65 34.35
CA GLY A 175 -17.66 -56.59 33.06
C GLY A 175 -18.27 -55.64 32.02
N VAL A 176 -19.60 -55.60 31.91
CA VAL A 176 -20.28 -54.74 30.92
C VAL A 176 -20.06 -53.26 31.23
N ASN A 177 -20.21 -52.85 32.49
CA ASN A 177 -20.01 -51.47 32.90
C ASN A 177 -18.53 -51.07 32.90
N GLN A 178 -17.61 -52.00 33.12
CA GLN A 178 -16.17 -51.76 33.01
C GLN A 178 -15.77 -51.44 31.56
N ALA A 179 -16.22 -52.25 30.59
CA ALA A 179 -16.00 -51.97 29.17
C ALA A 179 -16.61 -50.62 28.75
N ARG A 180 -17.81 -50.30 29.27
CA ARG A 180 -18.47 -49.01 29.03
C ARG A 180 -17.69 -47.84 29.63
N ARG A 181 -17.15 -47.98 30.84
CA ARG A 181 -16.29 -46.98 31.50
C ARG A 181 -15.06 -46.68 30.65
N ASP A 182 -14.36 -47.71 30.18
CA ASP A 182 -13.12 -47.57 29.43
C ASP A 182 -13.36 -46.99 28.03
N ALA A 183 -14.54 -47.23 27.43
CA ALA A 183 -14.97 -46.54 26.21
C ALA A 183 -15.23 -45.04 26.47
N LEU A 184 -16.00 -44.71 27.52
CA LEU A 184 -16.28 -43.33 27.90
C LEU A 184 -15.01 -42.55 28.28
N GLU A 185 -14.05 -43.18 28.95
CA GLU A 185 -12.76 -42.56 29.28
C GLU A 185 -12.01 -42.13 28.01
N ARG A 186 -11.98 -42.99 26.99
CA ARG A 186 -11.36 -42.67 25.69
C ARG A 186 -12.09 -41.53 24.99
N GLU A 187 -13.41 -41.55 24.96
CA GLU A 187 -14.22 -40.46 24.38
C GLU A 187 -13.97 -39.12 25.08
N VAL A 188 -13.93 -39.10 26.41
CA VAL A 188 -13.65 -37.89 27.20
C VAL A 188 -12.24 -37.35 26.91
N LYS A 189 -11.23 -38.21 26.82
CA LYS A 189 -9.86 -37.82 26.44
C LYS A 189 -9.81 -37.24 25.04
N GLN A 190 -10.44 -37.89 24.06
CA GLN A 190 -10.53 -37.40 22.69
C GLN A 190 -11.21 -36.03 22.61
N LEU A 191 -12.32 -35.82 23.34
CA LEU A 191 -12.99 -34.52 23.38
C LEU A 191 -12.13 -33.43 24.03
N ALA A 192 -11.35 -33.77 25.05
CA ALA A 192 -10.43 -32.84 25.70
C ALA A 192 -9.30 -32.41 24.76
N GLU A 193 -8.67 -33.35 24.06
CA GLU A 193 -7.62 -33.10 23.06
C GLU A 193 -8.16 -32.26 21.90
N ALA A 194 -9.32 -32.65 21.38
CA ALA A 194 -9.97 -31.96 20.28
C ALA A 194 -10.40 -30.53 20.68
N GLY A 195 -10.82 -30.31 21.94
CA GLY A 195 -11.09 -28.98 22.48
C GLY A 195 -9.82 -28.13 22.65
N ALA A 196 -8.71 -28.75 23.08
CA ALA A 196 -7.43 -28.08 23.21
C ALA A 196 -6.88 -27.61 21.84
N LEU A 197 -7.06 -28.41 20.79
CA LEU A 197 -6.71 -28.06 19.41
C LEU A 197 -7.44 -26.78 18.96
N VAL A 198 -8.77 -26.75 19.05
CA VAL A 198 -9.60 -25.59 18.63
C VAL A 198 -9.27 -24.35 19.44
N ARG A 199 -8.98 -24.50 20.74
CA ARG A 199 -8.49 -23.38 21.56
C ARG A 199 -7.14 -22.86 21.06
N GLY A 200 -6.22 -23.74 20.69
CA GLY A 200 -4.93 -23.34 20.11
C GLY A 200 -5.07 -22.61 18.78
N GLU A 201 -5.98 -23.05 17.92
CA GLU A 201 -6.34 -22.37 16.67
C GLU A 201 -6.91 -20.96 16.93
N LEU A 202 -7.83 -20.84 17.90
CA LEU A 202 -8.40 -19.56 18.31
C LEU A 202 -7.33 -18.61 18.87
N ASP A 203 -6.44 -19.09 19.73
CA ASP A 203 -5.35 -18.29 20.30
C ASP A 203 -4.36 -17.81 19.21
N ALA A 204 -4.09 -18.66 18.21
CA ALA A 204 -3.26 -18.29 17.07
C ALA A 204 -3.94 -17.22 16.20
N LEU A 205 -5.23 -17.37 15.94
CA LEU A 205 -6.04 -16.41 15.19
C LEU A 205 -6.10 -15.05 15.89
N LEU A 206 -6.31 -15.02 17.22
CA LEU A 206 -6.32 -13.78 18.00
C LEU A 206 -4.96 -13.07 17.95
N LYS A 207 -3.86 -13.80 18.03
CA LYS A 207 -2.50 -13.23 17.86
C LYS A 207 -2.30 -12.66 16.46
N GLN A 208 -2.84 -13.31 15.43
CA GLN A 208 -2.79 -12.79 14.06
C GLN A 208 -3.60 -11.50 13.95
N GLN A 209 -4.84 -11.46 14.45
CA GLN A 209 -5.68 -10.26 14.45
C GLN A 209 -5.01 -9.09 15.17
N GLN A 210 -4.32 -9.32 16.29
CA GLN A 210 -3.59 -8.28 17.00
C GLN A 210 -2.45 -7.68 16.15
N LYS A 211 -1.72 -8.53 15.41
CA LYS A 211 -0.67 -8.07 14.48
C LYS A 211 -1.26 -7.25 13.34
N GLU A 212 -2.33 -7.74 12.72
CA GLU A 212 -3.04 -7.04 11.64
C GLU A 212 -3.61 -5.70 12.11
N ALA A 213 -4.15 -5.63 13.33
CA ALA A 213 -4.65 -4.39 13.92
C ALA A 213 -3.52 -3.37 14.15
N THR A 214 -2.35 -3.84 14.60
CA THR A 214 -1.17 -2.98 14.79
C THR A 214 -0.63 -2.48 13.45
N GLU A 215 -0.55 -3.35 12.44
CA GLU A 215 -0.17 -2.96 11.08
C GLU A 215 -1.14 -1.92 10.50
N LYS A 216 -2.45 -2.18 10.63
CA LYS A 216 -3.49 -1.26 10.18
C LYS A 216 -3.38 0.11 10.85
N ALA A 217 -3.15 0.16 12.16
CA ALA A 217 -2.97 1.42 12.89
C ALA A 217 -1.75 2.20 12.36
N SER A 218 -0.63 1.53 12.12
CA SER A 218 0.56 2.14 11.53
C SER A 218 0.29 2.69 10.12
N LEU A 219 -0.40 1.93 9.27
CA LEU A 219 -0.76 2.36 7.92
C LEU A 219 -1.73 3.54 7.91
N LEU A 220 -2.69 3.59 8.84
CA LEU A 220 -3.59 4.75 8.98
C LEU A 220 -2.84 6.01 9.41
N GLN A 221 -1.84 5.90 10.29
CA GLN A 221 -0.99 7.03 10.64
C GLN A 221 -0.16 7.51 9.43
N GLN A 222 0.38 6.58 8.64
CA GLN A 222 1.09 6.90 7.41
C GLN A 222 0.16 7.57 6.38
N GLU A 223 -1.05 7.05 6.21
CA GLU A 223 -2.08 7.66 5.35
C GLU A 223 -2.34 9.10 5.77
N GLN A 224 -2.62 9.33 7.05
CA GLN A 224 -2.90 10.67 7.57
C GLN A 224 -1.73 11.65 7.34
N ALA A 225 -0.50 11.19 7.53
CA ALA A 225 0.70 11.99 7.27
C ALA A 225 0.84 12.34 5.78
N LEU A 226 0.60 11.37 4.89
CA LEU A 226 0.64 11.59 3.44
C LEU A 226 -0.50 12.49 2.96
N THR A 227 -1.72 12.32 3.48
CA THR A 227 -2.87 13.19 3.18
C THR A 227 -2.62 14.63 3.65
N SER A 228 -1.98 14.81 4.81
CA SER A 228 -1.61 16.16 5.29
C SER A 228 -0.57 16.82 4.38
N ARG A 229 0.44 16.05 3.95
CA ARG A 229 1.43 16.51 2.97
C ARG A 229 0.80 16.81 1.62
N TRP A 230 -0.17 16.00 1.19
CA TRP A 230 -0.96 16.22 -0.03
C TRP A 230 -1.67 17.57 0.03
N GLN A 231 -2.43 17.82 1.11
CA GLN A 231 -3.15 19.09 1.30
C GLN A 231 -2.19 20.30 1.27
N ALA A 232 -1.04 20.20 1.94
CA ALA A 232 -0.03 21.25 1.89
C ALA A 232 0.53 21.49 0.47
N THR A 233 0.80 20.41 -0.29
CA THR A 233 1.30 20.51 -1.66
C THR A 233 0.25 21.10 -2.62
N ILE A 234 -1.00 20.65 -2.51
CA ILE A 234 -2.14 21.16 -3.28
C ILE A 234 -2.39 22.65 -3.00
N ALA A 235 -2.37 23.05 -1.72
CA ALA A 235 -2.49 24.45 -1.33
C ALA A 235 -1.32 25.30 -1.86
N GLY A 236 -0.08 24.79 -1.80
CA GLY A 236 1.10 25.48 -2.34
C GLY A 236 1.08 25.62 -3.87
N LEU A 237 0.41 24.70 -4.57
CA LEU A 237 0.18 24.75 -6.01
C LEU A 237 -1.06 25.57 -6.38
N ASN A 238 -1.89 25.96 -5.41
CA ASN A 238 -3.17 26.64 -5.59
C ASN A 238 -4.10 25.91 -6.60
N ILE A 239 -4.25 24.60 -6.39
CA ILE A 239 -5.12 23.72 -7.19
C ILE A 239 -6.10 22.98 -6.27
N ASP A 240 -7.13 22.36 -6.84
CA ASP A 240 -8.14 21.58 -6.13
C ASP A 240 -8.19 20.13 -6.63
N LEU A 241 -7.04 19.44 -6.61
CA LEU A 241 -6.97 18.01 -6.97
C LEU A 241 -7.01 17.10 -5.75
N THR A 242 -7.76 16.02 -5.88
CA THR A 242 -7.84 14.93 -4.91
C THR A 242 -6.97 13.75 -5.34
N PRO A 243 -6.55 12.88 -4.40
CA PRO A 243 -5.75 11.69 -4.75
C PRO A 243 -6.42 10.68 -5.68
N LYS A 244 -7.72 10.84 -6.00
CA LYS A 244 -8.48 9.97 -6.91
C LYS A 244 -8.52 10.50 -8.34
N ASP A 245 -8.14 11.75 -8.55
CA ASP A 245 -8.15 12.38 -9.86
C ASP A 245 -7.01 11.88 -10.74
N ASP A 246 -7.04 12.20 -12.03
CA ASP A 246 -5.97 11.86 -12.97
C ASP A 246 -4.75 12.78 -12.78
N ILE A 247 -3.97 12.50 -11.73
CA ILE A 247 -2.74 13.22 -11.40
C ILE A 247 -1.68 13.07 -12.50
N PRO A 248 -1.44 11.87 -13.08
CA PRO A 248 -0.53 11.74 -14.21
C PRO A 248 -0.94 12.60 -15.42
N GLY A 249 -2.24 12.62 -15.77
CA GLY A 249 -2.75 13.46 -16.84
C GLY A 249 -2.56 14.96 -16.58
N TRP A 250 -2.87 15.43 -15.36
CA TRP A 250 -2.62 16.81 -14.99
C TRP A 250 -1.13 17.19 -15.04
N LEU A 251 -0.25 16.33 -14.51
CA LEU A 251 1.21 16.56 -14.55
C LEU A 251 1.72 16.65 -15.99
N ASN A 252 1.23 15.78 -16.88
CA ASN A 252 1.58 15.82 -18.29
C ASN A 252 1.09 17.11 -18.95
N ALA A 253 -0.14 17.55 -18.69
CA ALA A 253 -0.67 18.82 -19.19
C ALA A 253 0.19 20.02 -18.74
N GLN A 254 0.68 20.02 -17.50
CA GLN A 254 1.59 21.05 -17.00
C GLN A 254 2.94 21.05 -17.73
N GLN A 255 3.47 19.87 -18.04
CA GLN A 255 4.72 19.72 -18.78
C GLN A 255 4.56 20.17 -20.25
N GLU A 256 3.44 19.82 -20.89
CA GLU A 256 3.12 20.28 -22.25
C GLU A 256 2.96 21.80 -22.30
N HIS A 257 2.28 22.41 -21.32
CA HIS A 257 2.14 23.86 -21.24
C HIS A 257 3.50 24.56 -21.12
N GLU A 258 4.36 24.04 -20.24
CA GLU A 258 5.74 24.52 -20.06
C GLU A 258 6.56 24.41 -21.36
N GLN A 259 6.44 23.30 -22.10
CA GLN A 259 7.09 23.13 -23.40
C GLN A 259 6.60 24.14 -24.45
N ARG A 260 5.28 24.42 -24.48
CA ARG A 260 4.70 25.43 -25.38
C ARG A 260 5.24 26.83 -25.06
N LEU A 261 5.39 27.18 -23.77
CA LEU A 261 6.00 28.44 -23.36
C LEU A 261 7.46 28.56 -23.81
N TYR A 262 8.26 27.50 -23.67
CA TYR A 262 9.63 27.49 -24.17
C TYR A 262 9.71 27.67 -25.69
N GLN A 263 8.84 26.99 -26.45
CA GLN A 263 8.76 27.15 -27.91
C GLN A 263 8.37 28.58 -28.30
N HIS A 264 7.43 29.19 -27.57
CA HIS A 264 7.02 30.58 -27.78
C HIS A 264 8.15 31.57 -27.46
N GLN A 265 8.89 31.35 -26.37
CA GLN A 265 10.06 32.16 -26.03
C GLN A 265 11.11 32.14 -27.14
N GLN A 266 11.38 30.97 -27.72
CA GLN A 266 12.30 30.84 -28.85
C GLN A 266 11.78 31.59 -30.08
N ARG A 267 10.47 31.48 -30.39
CA ARG A 267 9.84 32.22 -31.49
C ARG A 267 10.00 33.73 -31.32
N LEU A 268 9.70 34.27 -30.13
CA LEU A 268 9.84 35.69 -29.84
C LEU A 268 11.30 36.16 -29.97
N ALA A 269 12.27 35.37 -29.52
CA ALA A 269 13.69 35.68 -29.67
C ALA A 269 14.12 35.75 -31.15
N TRP A 270 13.67 34.81 -31.98
CA TRP A 270 13.94 34.84 -33.41
C TRP A 270 13.24 35.99 -34.14
N GLN A 271 12.00 36.31 -33.75
CA GLN A 271 11.27 37.47 -34.29
C GLN A 271 11.98 38.80 -33.96
N ALA A 272 12.45 38.96 -32.72
CA ALA A 272 13.21 40.13 -32.30
C ALA A 272 14.52 40.28 -33.11
N GLN A 273 15.25 39.18 -33.32
CA GLN A 273 16.47 39.19 -34.14
C GLN A 273 16.19 39.52 -35.61
N GLN A 274 15.07 39.03 -36.15
CA GLN A 274 14.64 39.33 -37.50
C GLN A 274 14.31 40.82 -37.65
N GLN A 275 13.57 41.40 -36.71
CA GLN A 275 13.25 42.83 -36.69
C GLN A 275 14.52 43.69 -36.60
N GLU A 276 15.47 43.32 -35.75
CA GLU A 276 16.74 44.03 -35.61
C GLU A 276 17.55 44.00 -36.92
N CYS A 277 17.68 42.84 -37.58
CA CYS A 277 18.36 42.74 -38.88
C CYS A 277 17.63 43.52 -39.98
N GLN A 278 16.30 43.56 -39.96
CA GLN A 278 15.51 44.37 -40.91
C GLN A 278 15.72 45.87 -40.69
N GLN A 279 15.76 46.33 -39.44
CA GLN A 279 16.06 47.72 -39.12
C GLN A 279 17.48 48.11 -39.56
N GLN A 280 18.47 47.23 -39.34
CA GLN A 280 19.85 47.45 -39.78
C GLN A 280 20.02 47.49 -41.31
N LEU A 281 19.15 46.82 -42.07
CA LEU A 281 19.13 46.91 -43.54
C LEU A 281 18.41 48.16 -44.06
N GLN A 282 17.55 48.79 -43.25
CA GLN A 282 16.82 50.01 -43.61
C GLN A 282 17.57 51.31 -43.25
N GLN A 283 18.58 51.22 -42.38
CA GLN A 283 19.51 52.31 -42.02
C GLN A 283 20.66 52.41 -43.03
#